data_AF-A0A1Y5TUQ4-F1
#
_entry.id   AF-A0A1Y5TUQ4-F1
#
_cell.length_a   1.000
_cell.length_b   1.000
_cell.length_c   1.000
_cell.angle_alpha   90.00
_cell.angle_beta   90.00
_cell.angle_gamma   90.00
#
_symmetry.space_group_name_H-M   'P 1'
#
loop_
_entity.id
_entity.type
_entity.pdbx_description
1 polymer ?
#
loop_
_entity_poly.entity_id
_entity_poly.type
_entity_poly.pdbx_seq_one_letter_code
_entity_poly.pdbx_strand_id
1 'polypeptide(L)'
;MGYVTSPFSRKMVAAAIEGAEATGLLATVGIEADAPRDSKVMFRSGAHYAMLERLAGEVDATDLPVRVGASKRCDEWGALGPALKAVPDLRGSMARAEHQARLWTSVVRYQLRPDPRGMLNVLHRPGERRLGRRLPNETTLVATVACARQVNPAPVRPLNARVRQAAPNASTSHEGWFGCAVRRGGGA
;
A
#
# COMPACT_ATOMS: atom_id res chain seq x y z
N MET A 1 6.20 13.78 -11.43
CA MET A 1 5.94 14.06 -10.00
C MET A 1 4.53 13.56 -9.67
N GLY A 2 4.36 12.66 -8.69
CA GLY A 2 3.08 11.99 -8.41
C GLY A 2 2.34 12.56 -7.21
N TYR A 3 1.06 12.20 -7.07
CA TYR A 3 0.15 12.65 -6.01
C TYR A 3 -0.39 11.48 -5.17
N VAL A 4 -0.67 11.75 -3.90
CA VAL A 4 -1.23 10.80 -2.93
C VAL A 4 -2.52 11.38 -2.36
N THR A 5 -3.51 10.53 -2.11
CA THR A 5 -4.82 10.93 -1.59
C THR A 5 -4.78 11.14 -0.07
N SER A 6 -5.57 12.09 0.43
CA SER A 6 -5.75 12.36 1.86
C SER A 6 -6.15 11.12 2.67
N PRO A 7 -7.12 10.28 2.24
CA PRO A 7 -7.52 9.10 3.00
C PRO A 7 -6.38 8.09 3.23
N PHE A 8 -5.45 7.94 2.28
CA PHE A 8 -4.31 7.04 2.48
C PHE A 8 -3.38 7.54 3.59
N SER A 9 -3.06 8.84 3.57
CA SER A 9 -2.17 9.45 4.55
C SER A 9 -2.79 9.49 5.95
N ARG A 10 -4.07 9.82 6.06
CA ARG A 10 -4.82 9.73 7.32
C ARG A 10 -4.78 8.34 7.92
N LYS A 11 -4.96 7.30 7.09
CA LYS A 11 -4.96 5.90 7.57
C LYS A 11 -3.57 5.44 8.00
N MET A 12 -2.49 5.94 7.37
CA MET A 12 -1.12 5.67 7.83
C MET A 12 -0.86 6.31 9.20
N VAL A 13 -1.25 7.59 9.38
CA VAL A 13 -1.04 8.31 10.65
C VAL A 13 -1.90 7.70 11.77
N ALA A 14 -3.19 7.50 11.54
CA ALA A 14 -4.12 6.97 12.54
C ALA A 14 -3.80 5.53 12.99
N ALA A 15 -3.03 4.77 12.20
CA ALA A 15 -2.58 3.44 12.61
C ALA A 15 -1.30 3.50 13.47
N ALA A 16 -0.64 4.65 13.56
CA ALA A 16 0.64 4.81 14.23
C ALA A 16 0.55 5.69 15.48
N ILE A 17 -0.16 6.81 15.39
CA ILE A 17 -0.28 7.83 16.44
C ILE A 17 -1.70 8.43 16.44
N GLU A 18 -2.09 9.03 17.56
CA GLU A 18 -3.42 9.62 17.78
C GLU A 18 -3.30 11.05 18.33
N GLY A 19 -4.43 11.70 18.62
CA GLY A 19 -4.45 13.00 19.29
C GLY A 19 -3.76 14.15 18.55
N ALA A 20 -3.17 15.07 19.33
CA ALA A 20 -2.56 16.29 18.80
C ALA A 20 -1.34 16.03 17.91
N GLU A 21 -0.58 14.95 18.18
CA GLU A 21 0.57 14.59 17.35
C GLU A 21 0.13 14.14 15.95
N ALA A 22 -0.94 13.33 15.87
CA ALA A 22 -1.52 12.94 14.59
C ALA A 22 -2.01 14.16 13.78
N THR A 23 -2.70 15.10 14.44
CA THR A 23 -3.17 16.34 13.81
C THR A 23 -2.01 17.19 13.30
N GLY A 24 -0.99 17.40 14.13
CA GLY A 24 0.21 18.17 13.76
C GLY A 24 0.96 17.55 12.58
N LEU A 25 1.06 16.22 12.54
CA LEU A 25 1.71 15.52 11.43
C LEU A 25 0.90 15.63 10.13
N LEU A 26 -0.43 15.48 10.18
CA LEU A 26 -1.31 15.65 9.01
C LEU A 26 -1.27 17.08 8.45
N ALA A 27 -1.17 18.09 9.32
CA ALA A 27 -1.05 19.49 8.91
C ALA A 27 0.20 19.74 8.05
N THR A 28 1.30 18.99 8.25
CA THR A 28 2.54 19.13 7.44
C THR A 28 2.36 18.85 5.95
N VAL A 29 1.28 18.14 5.58
CA VAL A 29 0.93 17.85 4.19
C VAL A 29 -0.35 18.56 3.75
N GLY A 30 -0.84 19.51 4.54
CA GLY A 30 -2.05 20.29 4.27
C GLY A 30 -3.35 19.49 4.49
N ILE A 31 -3.35 18.50 5.39
CA ILE A 31 -4.56 17.79 5.78
C ILE A 31 -5.05 18.34 7.11
N GLU A 32 -6.22 18.98 7.08
CA GLU A 32 -6.97 19.35 8.29
C GLU A 32 -7.59 18.12 8.93
N ALA A 33 -7.29 17.81 10.20
CA ALA A 33 -7.70 16.57 10.86
C ALA A 33 -9.22 16.35 10.81
N ASP A 34 -10.01 17.40 11.01
CA ASP A 34 -11.47 17.32 11.07
C ASP A 34 -12.18 17.48 9.73
N ALA A 35 -11.44 17.78 8.65
CA ALA A 35 -12.03 17.89 7.33
C ALA A 35 -12.59 16.54 6.83
N PRO A 36 -13.67 16.53 6.04
CA PRO A 36 -14.23 15.32 5.44
C PRO A 36 -13.17 14.48 4.72
N ARG A 37 -13.33 13.15 4.79
CA ARG A 37 -12.46 12.22 4.07
C ARG A 37 -12.80 12.22 2.58
N ASP A 38 -12.20 13.14 1.84
CA ASP A 38 -12.37 13.24 0.39
C ASP A 38 -11.15 12.66 -0.34
N SER A 39 -11.40 11.68 -1.21
CA SER A 39 -10.38 11.07 -2.07
C SER A 39 -9.86 11.99 -3.19
N LYS A 40 -10.60 13.07 -3.49
CA LYS A 40 -10.20 14.12 -4.44
C LYS A 40 -9.16 15.07 -3.85
N VAL A 41 -9.04 15.13 -2.53
CA VAL A 41 -7.98 15.89 -1.86
C VAL A 41 -6.68 15.12 -2.01
N MET A 42 -5.77 15.66 -2.83
CA MET A 42 -4.49 15.05 -3.15
C MET A 42 -3.35 16.04 -2.99
N PHE A 43 -2.17 15.53 -2.68
CA PHE A 43 -0.97 16.34 -2.48
C PHE A 43 0.28 15.64 -3.01
N ARG A 44 1.37 16.38 -3.12
CA ARG A 44 2.62 15.87 -3.70
C ARG A 44 3.13 14.68 -2.90
N SER A 45 3.41 13.60 -3.60
CA SER A 45 3.99 12.37 -3.04
C SER A 45 5.28 12.60 -2.25
N GLY A 46 6.09 13.61 -2.62
CA GLY A 46 7.26 14.00 -1.86
C GLY A 46 6.94 14.41 -0.43
N ALA A 47 5.89 15.21 -0.22
CA ALA A 47 5.44 15.64 1.10
C ALA A 47 4.89 14.46 1.92
N HIS A 48 4.12 13.57 1.27
CA HIS A 48 3.66 12.31 1.89
C HIS A 48 4.84 11.47 2.40
N TYR A 49 5.87 11.27 1.57
CA TYR A 49 7.02 10.46 1.98
C TYR A 49 7.82 11.12 3.11
N ALA A 50 7.98 12.45 3.10
CA ALA A 50 8.66 13.17 4.19
C ALA A 50 7.86 13.07 5.51
N MET A 51 6.54 13.17 5.44
CA MET A 51 5.65 12.95 6.59
C MET A 51 5.82 11.54 7.18
N LEU A 52 5.92 10.51 6.32
CA LEU A 52 6.15 9.14 6.77
C LEU A 52 7.56 8.91 7.34
N GLU A 53 8.57 9.65 6.86
CA GLU A 53 9.92 9.63 7.45
C GLU A 53 9.93 10.22 8.84
N ARG A 54 9.24 11.35 9.03
CA ARG A 54 9.05 11.95 10.35
C ARG A 54 8.32 11.01 11.31
N LEU A 55 7.21 10.42 10.87
CA LEU A 55 6.46 9.44 11.65
C LEU A 55 7.36 8.28 12.12
N ALA A 56 8.15 7.72 11.21
CA ALA A 56 9.04 6.59 11.53
C ALA A 56 10.26 6.99 12.38
N GLY A 57 10.54 8.28 12.55
CA GLY A 57 11.50 8.79 13.53
C GLY A 57 10.90 8.96 14.93
N GLU A 58 9.58 9.06 15.04
CA GLU A 58 8.84 9.26 16.28
C GLU A 58 8.32 7.94 16.87
N VAL A 59 8.02 6.94 16.04
CA VAL A 59 7.48 5.62 16.46
C VAL A 59 8.10 4.45 15.71
N ASP A 60 8.00 3.24 16.28
CA ASP A 60 8.32 2.01 15.56
C ASP A 60 7.27 1.73 14.45
N ALA A 61 7.64 2.09 13.23
CA ALA A 61 6.81 1.88 12.04
C ALA A 61 7.04 0.51 11.36
N THR A 62 7.71 -0.45 12.01
CA THR A 62 8.08 -1.74 11.39
C THR A 62 6.87 -2.52 10.89
N ASP A 63 5.81 -2.61 11.70
CA ASP A 63 4.60 -3.37 11.39
C ASP A 63 3.48 -2.51 10.78
N LEU A 64 3.68 -1.20 10.72
CA LEU A 64 2.71 -0.25 10.18
C LEU A 64 2.24 -0.62 8.75
N PRO A 65 3.12 -1.05 7.82
CA PRO A 65 2.67 -1.44 6.49
C PRO A 65 1.71 -2.63 6.48
N VAL A 66 1.95 -3.62 7.34
CA VAL A 66 1.10 -4.80 7.49
C VAL A 66 -0.25 -4.40 8.08
N ARG A 67 -0.25 -3.65 9.20
CA ARG A 67 -1.49 -3.19 9.86
C ARG A 67 -2.36 -2.36 8.90
N VAL A 68 -1.77 -1.37 8.23
CA VAL A 68 -2.51 -0.49 7.32
C VAL A 68 -2.95 -1.24 6.07
N GLY A 69 -2.08 -2.05 5.46
CA GLY A 69 -2.40 -2.79 4.24
C GLY A 69 -3.47 -3.86 4.47
N ALA A 70 -3.41 -4.57 5.60
CA ALA A 70 -4.36 -5.62 5.95
C ALA A 70 -5.77 -5.08 6.16
N SER A 71 -5.88 -3.85 6.68
CA SER A 71 -7.17 -3.19 6.90
C SER A 71 -7.77 -2.60 5.61
N LYS A 72 -7.12 -2.74 4.45
CA LYS A 72 -7.64 -2.20 3.19
C LYS A 72 -8.81 -3.01 2.67
N ARG A 73 -9.94 -2.35 2.48
CA ARG A 73 -11.12 -2.93 1.83
C ARG A 73 -11.26 -2.43 0.40
N CYS A 74 -11.75 -3.28 -0.50
CA CYS A 74 -12.04 -2.89 -1.89
C CYS A 74 -12.99 -1.67 -1.94
N ASP A 75 -13.93 -1.58 -1.00
CA ASP A 75 -14.94 -0.51 -0.94
C ASP A 75 -14.33 0.87 -0.62
N GLU A 76 -13.09 0.93 -0.15
CA GLU A 76 -12.37 2.21 0.04
C GLU A 76 -11.94 2.85 -1.30
N TRP A 77 -12.02 2.12 -2.42
CA TRP A 77 -11.43 2.52 -3.70
C TRP A 77 -12.48 3.04 -4.70
N GLY A 78 -13.65 3.47 -4.21
CA GLY A 78 -14.74 3.98 -5.03
C GLY A 78 -15.16 2.96 -6.09
N ALA A 79 -15.37 3.41 -7.33
CA ALA A 79 -15.80 2.56 -8.45
C ALA A 79 -14.87 1.38 -8.77
N LEU A 80 -13.59 1.44 -8.36
CA LEU A 80 -12.64 0.35 -8.57
C LEU A 80 -12.96 -0.87 -7.68
N GLY A 81 -13.45 -0.65 -6.45
CA GLY A 81 -13.81 -1.76 -5.55
C GLY A 81 -14.83 -2.71 -6.18
N PRO A 82 -15.99 -2.20 -6.63
CA PRO A 82 -16.95 -2.97 -7.41
C PRO A 82 -16.36 -3.56 -8.69
N ALA A 83 -15.52 -2.80 -9.42
CA ALA A 83 -14.91 -3.30 -10.66
C ALA A 83 -13.97 -4.50 -10.42
N LEU A 84 -13.24 -4.54 -9.30
CA LEU A 84 -12.41 -5.67 -8.91
C LEU A 84 -13.24 -6.89 -8.49
N LYS A 85 -14.38 -6.65 -7.81
CA LYS A 85 -15.30 -7.69 -7.35
C LYS A 85 -16.16 -8.29 -8.46
N ALA A 86 -16.39 -7.56 -9.54
CA ALA A 86 -17.29 -7.97 -10.63
C ALA A 86 -16.69 -9.01 -11.60
N VAL A 87 -15.46 -9.48 -11.36
CA VAL A 87 -14.78 -10.44 -12.25
C VAL A 87 -14.82 -11.82 -11.59
N PRO A 88 -15.08 -12.90 -12.33
CA PRO A 88 -15.30 -14.23 -11.74
C PRO A 88 -14.02 -14.87 -11.19
N ASP A 89 -12.83 -14.37 -11.57
CA ASP A 89 -11.57 -14.95 -11.15
C ASP A 89 -10.54 -13.88 -10.73
N LEU A 90 -9.63 -14.31 -9.86
CA LEU A 90 -8.60 -13.44 -9.28
C LEU A 90 -7.66 -12.85 -10.34
N ARG A 91 -7.33 -13.59 -11.40
CA ARG A 91 -6.44 -13.10 -12.46
C ARG A 91 -7.09 -11.92 -13.18
N GLY A 92 -8.38 -12.03 -13.51
CA GLY A 92 -9.16 -10.98 -14.12
C GLY A 92 -9.31 -9.75 -13.21
N SER A 93 -9.54 -9.94 -11.90
CA SER A 93 -9.52 -8.83 -10.94
C SER A 93 -8.16 -8.11 -10.93
N MET A 94 -7.05 -8.85 -10.90
CA MET A 94 -5.71 -8.24 -10.92
C MET A 94 -5.40 -7.55 -12.25
N ALA A 95 -5.88 -8.08 -13.38
CA ALA A 95 -5.71 -7.45 -14.70
C ALA A 95 -6.48 -6.12 -14.79
N ARG A 96 -7.66 -6.03 -14.16
CA ARG A 96 -8.38 -4.75 -14.01
C ARG A 96 -7.59 -3.77 -13.16
N ALA A 97 -6.99 -4.22 -12.06
CA ALA A 97 -6.10 -3.37 -11.27
C ALA A 97 -4.92 -2.83 -12.10
N GLU A 98 -4.28 -3.66 -12.91
CA GLU A 98 -3.22 -3.24 -13.84
C GLU A 98 -3.66 -2.15 -14.81
N HIS A 99 -4.81 -2.34 -15.45
CA HIS A 99 -5.33 -1.41 -16.44
C HIS A 99 -5.85 -0.10 -15.82
N GLN A 100 -6.59 -0.18 -14.72
CA GLN A 100 -7.35 0.94 -14.16
C GLN A 100 -6.61 1.68 -13.05
N ALA A 101 -5.45 1.19 -12.59
CA ALA A 101 -4.81 1.80 -11.43
C ALA A 101 -4.40 3.28 -11.63
N ARG A 102 -4.16 3.67 -12.87
CA ARG A 102 -3.80 5.06 -13.21
C ARG A 102 -4.90 6.07 -12.95
N LEU A 103 -6.15 5.61 -12.83
CA LEU A 103 -7.28 6.47 -12.48
C LEU A 103 -7.23 6.96 -11.03
N TRP A 104 -6.53 6.24 -10.14
CA TRP A 104 -6.49 6.56 -8.71
C TRP A 104 -5.10 6.94 -8.18
N THR A 105 -4.04 6.57 -8.90
CA THR A 105 -2.68 6.90 -8.49
C THR A 105 -1.78 7.23 -9.65
N SER A 106 -0.94 8.24 -9.42
CA SER A 106 0.19 8.57 -10.28
C SER A 106 1.53 8.10 -9.68
N VAL A 107 1.51 7.49 -8.49
CA VAL A 107 2.74 7.06 -7.76
C VAL A 107 3.01 5.57 -7.84
N VAL A 108 2.01 4.74 -8.19
CA VAL A 108 2.18 3.30 -8.40
C VAL A 108 1.67 2.92 -9.77
N ARG A 109 2.37 1.99 -10.40
CA ARG A 109 1.89 1.24 -11.56
C ARG A 109 1.96 -0.24 -11.23
N TYR A 110 0.93 -0.97 -11.62
CA TYR A 110 0.86 -2.41 -11.48
C TYR A 110 1.28 -3.03 -12.81
N GLN A 111 1.86 -4.22 -12.74
CA GLN A 111 2.15 -5.03 -13.92
C GLN A 111 1.92 -6.49 -13.59
N LEU A 112 1.15 -7.18 -14.42
CA LEU A 112 1.06 -8.64 -14.37
C LEU A 112 2.07 -9.25 -15.33
N ARG A 113 2.91 -10.14 -14.80
CA ARG A 113 3.88 -10.90 -15.59
C ARG A 113 3.62 -12.39 -15.42
N PRO A 114 3.57 -13.17 -16.51
CA PRO A 114 3.57 -14.62 -16.41
C PRO A 114 4.81 -15.12 -15.65
N ASP A 115 4.64 -16.12 -14.79
CA ASP A 115 5.70 -16.87 -14.12
C ASP A 115 5.40 -18.37 -14.30
N PRO A 116 6.39 -19.25 -14.44
CA PRO A 116 6.13 -20.70 -14.55
C PRO A 116 5.27 -21.27 -13.41
N ARG A 117 5.22 -20.60 -12.25
CA ARG A 117 4.42 -21.01 -11.08
C ARG A 117 3.10 -20.23 -10.94
N GLY A 118 2.74 -19.41 -11.92
CA GLY A 118 1.49 -18.63 -11.93
C GLY A 118 1.65 -17.22 -12.49
N MET A 119 1.29 -16.21 -11.70
CA MET A 119 1.36 -14.81 -12.10
C MET A 119 2.13 -14.00 -11.06
N LEU A 120 3.05 -13.15 -11.53
CA LEU A 120 3.74 -12.18 -10.72
C LEU A 120 3.03 -10.82 -10.84
N ASN A 121 2.53 -10.31 -9.71
CA ASN A 121 2.01 -8.95 -9.61
C ASN A 121 3.13 -8.01 -9.13
N VAL A 122 3.61 -7.16 -10.05
CA VAL A 122 4.74 -6.27 -9.83
C VAL A 122 4.26 -4.85 -9.58
N LEU A 123 4.67 -4.28 -8.43
CA LEU A 123 4.43 -2.88 -8.09
C LEU A 123 5.63 -2.02 -8.50
N HIS A 124 5.38 -1.08 -9.40
CA HIS A 124 6.36 -0.10 -9.86
C HIS A 124 6.11 1.24 -9.18
N ARG A 125 7.05 1.65 -8.32
CA ARG A 125 7.10 2.99 -7.73
C ARG A 125 8.50 3.58 -7.93
N PRO A 126 8.74 4.32 -9.03
CA PRO A 126 10.08 4.78 -9.39
C PRO A 126 10.63 5.86 -8.46
N GLY A 127 11.95 5.91 -8.35
CA GLY A 127 12.77 6.91 -7.66
C GLY A 127 13.48 6.37 -6.41
N GLU A 128 14.05 7.26 -5.61
CA GLU A 128 15.00 6.92 -4.55
C GLU A 128 14.44 5.99 -3.47
N ARG A 129 15.31 5.10 -2.97
CA ARG A 129 14.99 4.10 -1.94
C ARG A 129 15.14 4.70 -0.55
N ARG A 130 14.24 5.60 -0.19
CA ARG A 130 14.15 6.21 1.15
C ARG A 130 13.06 5.58 2.03
N LEU A 131 13.17 5.74 3.34
CA LEU A 131 12.24 5.15 4.33
C LEU A 131 10.78 5.54 4.07
N GLY A 132 10.53 6.81 3.74
CA GLY A 132 9.19 7.33 3.45
C GLY A 132 8.54 6.70 2.24
N ARG A 133 9.34 6.06 1.38
CA ARG A 133 8.84 5.29 0.23
C ARG A 133 8.74 3.79 0.51
N ARG A 134 9.56 3.25 1.41
CA ARG A 134 9.47 1.85 1.86
C ARG A 134 8.11 1.54 2.43
N LEU A 135 7.67 2.30 3.44
CA LEU A 135 6.40 2.07 4.14
C LEU A 135 5.22 1.93 3.17
N PRO A 136 4.94 2.90 2.28
CA PRO A 136 3.78 2.79 1.42
C PRO A 136 3.96 1.80 0.26
N ASN A 137 5.18 1.31 -0.05
CA ASN A 137 5.39 0.20 -0.97
C ASN A 137 4.97 -1.13 -0.33
N GLU A 138 5.45 -1.37 0.89
CA GLU A 138 5.08 -2.54 1.68
C GLU A 138 3.57 -2.56 1.93
N THR A 139 2.98 -1.41 2.29
CA THR A 139 1.52 -1.28 2.48
C THR A 139 0.76 -1.66 1.22
N THR A 140 1.27 -1.31 0.03
CA THR A 140 0.60 -1.61 -1.24
C THR A 140 0.68 -3.09 -1.58
N LEU A 141 1.79 -3.78 -1.25
CA LEU A 141 1.89 -5.24 -1.40
C LEU A 141 0.87 -5.96 -0.52
N VAL A 142 0.80 -5.58 0.75
CA VAL A 142 -0.16 -6.13 1.71
C VAL A 142 -1.60 -5.84 1.25
N ALA A 143 -1.89 -4.59 0.87
CA ALA A 143 -3.21 -4.20 0.36
C ALA A 143 -3.64 -4.97 -0.89
N THR A 144 -2.70 -5.27 -1.79
CA THR A 144 -2.98 -6.07 -3.00
C THR A 144 -3.45 -7.47 -2.64
N VAL A 145 -2.80 -8.12 -1.67
CA VAL A 145 -3.20 -9.45 -1.18
C VAL A 145 -4.49 -9.37 -0.36
N ALA A 146 -4.70 -8.30 0.41
CA ALA A 146 -5.94 -8.08 1.15
C ALA A 146 -7.14 -7.93 0.21
N CYS A 147 -6.99 -7.20 -0.89
CA CYS A 147 -8.00 -7.10 -1.94
C CYS A 147 -8.19 -8.45 -2.66
N ALA A 148 -7.11 -9.17 -2.97
CA ALA A 148 -7.18 -10.50 -3.58
C ALA A 148 -8.00 -11.50 -2.74
N ARG A 149 -7.81 -11.47 -1.41
CA ARG A 149 -8.58 -12.28 -0.45
C ARG A 149 -10.06 -11.87 -0.36
N GLN A 150 -10.43 -10.65 -0.74
CA GLN A 150 -11.82 -10.18 -0.74
C GLN A 150 -12.59 -10.52 -2.02
N VAL A 151 -11.89 -10.69 -3.13
CA VAL A 151 -12.50 -10.95 -4.45
C VAL A 151 -12.47 -12.43 -4.84
N ASN A 152 -11.73 -13.26 -4.11
CA ASN A 152 -11.65 -14.70 -4.36
C ASN A 152 -12.35 -15.48 -3.24
N PRO A 153 -13.32 -16.36 -3.55
CA PRO A 153 -13.96 -17.21 -2.54
C PRO A 153 -13.01 -18.25 -1.95
N ALA A 154 -11.96 -18.65 -2.67
CA ALA A 154 -10.95 -19.58 -2.16
C ALA A 154 -9.84 -18.85 -1.39
N PRO A 155 -9.19 -19.49 -0.40
CA PRO A 155 -8.06 -18.90 0.32
C PRO A 155 -6.94 -18.44 -0.61
N VAL A 156 -6.56 -17.16 -0.52
CA VAL A 156 -5.44 -16.58 -1.29
C VAL A 156 -4.20 -16.45 -0.43
N ARG A 157 -3.15 -17.18 -0.83
CA ARG A 157 -1.81 -17.13 -0.25
C ARG A 157 -0.78 -16.95 -1.38
N PRO A 158 0.04 -15.88 -1.37
CA PRO A 158 1.12 -15.72 -2.34
C PRO A 158 2.16 -16.83 -2.20
N LEU A 159 2.76 -17.27 -3.30
CA LEU A 159 3.85 -18.26 -3.27
C LEU A 159 5.16 -17.67 -2.70
N ASN A 160 5.43 -16.41 -3.00
CA ASN A 160 6.53 -15.63 -2.45
C ASN A 160 6.22 -14.14 -2.57
N ALA A 161 6.78 -13.33 -1.67
CA ALA A 161 6.76 -11.88 -1.76
C ALA A 161 8.19 -11.35 -1.89
N ARG A 162 8.38 -10.26 -2.65
CA ARG A 162 9.69 -9.64 -2.85
C ARG A 162 9.61 -8.14 -2.62
N VAL A 163 10.53 -7.61 -1.83
CA VAL A 163 10.66 -6.17 -1.55
C VAL A 163 12.09 -5.75 -1.91
N ARG A 164 12.25 -4.69 -2.70
CA ARG A 164 13.59 -4.23 -3.12
C ARG A 164 14.34 -3.52 -1.99
N GLN A 165 13.61 -2.98 -1.03
CA GLN A 165 14.17 -2.33 0.15
C GLN A 165 14.76 -3.37 1.11
N ALA A 166 15.82 -3.00 1.81
CA ALA A 166 16.37 -3.80 2.90
C ALA A 166 15.34 -3.89 4.05
N ALA A 167 15.42 -4.98 4.81
CA ALA A 167 14.61 -5.14 6.01
C ALA A 167 15.02 -4.11 7.07
N PRO A 168 14.08 -3.51 7.82
CA PRO A 168 14.40 -3.19 9.21
C PRO A 168 14.60 -4.52 9.96
N ASN A 169 15.39 -4.50 11.02
CA ASN A 169 15.75 -5.66 11.86
C ASN A 169 14.64 -6.73 11.97
N ALA A 170 15.01 -8.01 11.79
CA ALA A 170 14.32 -9.27 12.11
C ALA A 170 12.76 -9.34 12.21
N SER A 171 11.99 -8.47 11.56
CA SER A 171 10.53 -8.52 11.59
C SER A 171 10.01 -9.63 10.68
N THR A 172 9.25 -10.55 11.28
CA THR A 172 8.55 -11.65 10.59
C THR A 172 7.10 -11.32 10.29
N SER A 173 6.64 -10.09 10.55
CA SER A 173 5.22 -9.71 10.46
C SER A 173 4.68 -9.80 9.04
N HIS A 174 5.52 -9.54 8.05
CA HIS A 174 5.14 -9.70 6.65
C HIS A 174 4.99 -11.18 6.30
N GLU A 175 5.95 -12.02 6.68
CA GLU A 175 5.91 -13.46 6.47
C GLU A 175 4.70 -14.10 7.15
N GLY A 176 4.44 -13.74 8.41
CA GLY A 176 3.28 -14.19 9.16
C GLY A 176 1.95 -13.80 8.49
N TRP A 177 1.84 -12.56 8.00
CA TRP A 177 0.59 -12.09 7.38
C TRP A 177 0.37 -12.61 5.95
N PHE A 178 1.43 -12.66 5.13
CA PHE A 178 1.35 -13.26 3.79
C PHE A 178 1.20 -14.77 3.88
N GLY A 179 1.71 -15.38 4.95
CA GLY A 179 1.90 -16.80 5.08
C GLY A 179 3.03 -17.33 4.20
N CYS A 180 3.94 -16.51 3.66
CA CYS A 180 5.00 -17.01 2.78
C CYS A 180 6.31 -16.26 2.99
N ALA A 181 7.39 -16.80 2.43
CA ALA A 181 8.70 -16.16 2.53
C ALA A 181 8.72 -14.79 1.83
N VAL A 182 9.28 -13.78 2.50
CA VAL A 182 9.47 -12.43 1.97
C VAL A 182 10.96 -12.22 1.70
N ARG A 183 11.34 -12.12 0.43
CA ARG A 183 12.73 -11.82 0.04
C ARG A 183 12.93 -10.31 0.00
N ARG A 184 13.96 -9.82 0.70
CA ARG A 184 14.28 -8.39 0.80
C ARG A 184 15.64 -8.08 0.16
N GLY A 185 15.83 -6.85 -0.30
CA GLY A 185 17.13 -6.35 -0.83
C GLY A 185 17.54 -6.82 -2.23
N GLY A 186 16.77 -7.68 -2.89
CA GLY A 186 17.07 -8.20 -4.24
C GLY A 186 16.53 -7.35 -5.39
N GLY A 187 17.23 -7.35 -6.53
CA GLY A 187 16.63 -7.01 -7.82
C GLY A 187 15.67 -8.12 -8.25
N ALA A 188 14.53 -7.74 -8.85
CA ALA A 188 13.59 -8.69 -9.43
C ALA A 188 14.11 -9.18 -10.79
#